data_AF-A0AAV5PYR9-F1
#
_entry.id   AF-A0AAV5PYR9-F1
#
_cell.length_a   1.000
_cell.length_b   1.000
_cell.length_c   1.000
_cell.angle_alpha   90.00
_cell.angle_beta   90.00
_cell.angle_gamma   90.00
#
_symmetry.space_group_name_H-M   'P 1'
#
loop_
_entity.id
_entity.type
_entity.pdbx_description
1 polymer ?
#
loop_
_entity_poly.entity_id
_entity_poly.type
_entity_poly.pdbx_seq_one_letter_code
_entity_poly.pdbx_strand_id
1 'polypeptide(L)'
;MTNSIPEIDNLYTIKSVRETNSCTLPLIKSNQLENFKVDLSKLPVIVDYVVNVIQSEFKSNEDLLKIPIHGRFQHFEIGQVKRVANLISQWQSNKIPDLEICKKLIDLFIVSVLLDAGAGNVWSFHETETDLTIGRSEGIAVASYHMFIKGVFSDKAQADPFFVNGDKLKKLTAVELAKGLQISNENQIAGFDGRLKLLNTLGETLSENKLLFGNDARPGNIVDYLINEKATKTDSGYNLELEDLWNSLMQGFTPIWPTEGRIKVDGQVIGDAWFLKNKCKNAASLLNTSPDKIPDWQRVVTFHKLTQWLTYSLFVPLIDYGHFNILHSEYMTGLPEYRNGGLFVDFELLQLKEEILSKGLDFSAEVGFNRGIPTFKPDDDVIVEWRSCTICLLDMLLPLVNEKMGITGTKYELSLPQMIEAGSWKSGRFIAKKFRDNGGPPIELYADGTVF
;
A
#
# COMPACT_ATOMS: atom_id res chain seq x y z
N MET A 1 11.98 -34.64 8.72
CA MET A 1 11.51 -33.35 9.24
C MET A 1 10.14 -33.13 8.63
N THR A 2 9.12 -33.08 9.46
CA THR A 2 7.71 -32.98 9.08
C THR A 2 7.46 -31.64 8.40
N ASN A 3 7.42 -31.62 7.07
CA ASN A 3 6.91 -30.49 6.30
C ASN A 3 5.41 -30.38 6.59
N SER A 4 5.04 -29.64 7.64
CA SER A 4 3.66 -29.20 7.83
C SER A 4 3.31 -28.36 6.61
N ILE A 5 2.42 -28.88 5.79
CA ILE A 5 1.74 -28.15 4.71
C ILE A 5 1.26 -26.82 5.31
N PRO A 6 1.69 -25.65 4.80
CA PRO A 6 1.04 -24.39 5.13
C PRO A 6 -0.46 -24.51 4.90
N GLU A 7 -1.24 -24.51 5.98
CA GLU A 7 -2.69 -24.36 5.92
C GLU A 7 -3.01 -23.02 5.22
N ILE A 8 -4.16 -22.95 4.57
CA ILE A 8 -4.64 -21.75 3.85
C ILE A 8 -4.46 -20.44 4.63
N ASP A 9 -4.54 -20.52 5.96
CA ASP A 9 -4.32 -19.43 6.92
C ASP A 9 -2.95 -18.75 6.75
N ASN A 10 -1.93 -19.50 6.35
CA ASN A 10 -0.60 -18.94 6.11
C ASN A 10 -0.61 -17.90 4.99
N LEU A 11 -1.51 -18.01 3.99
CA LEU A 11 -1.62 -17.04 2.91
C LEU A 11 -2.09 -15.65 3.37
N TYR A 12 -2.66 -15.53 4.58
CA TYR A 12 -3.09 -14.25 5.14
C TYR A 12 -1.99 -13.57 5.96
N THR A 13 -0.85 -14.22 6.21
CA THR A 13 0.22 -13.67 7.06
C THR A 13 1.10 -12.66 6.31
N ILE A 14 1.74 -11.74 7.03
CA ILE A 14 2.70 -10.79 6.43
C ILE A 14 3.91 -11.52 5.84
N LYS A 15 4.39 -12.58 6.49
CA LYS A 15 5.53 -13.39 6.02
C LYS A 15 5.24 -14.05 4.68
N SER A 16 3.99 -14.47 4.44
CA SER A 16 3.59 -15.11 3.18
C SER A 16 3.89 -14.27 1.95
N VAL A 17 3.87 -12.93 2.08
CA VAL A 17 4.16 -12.04 0.96
C VAL A 17 5.55 -12.30 0.43
N ARG A 18 6.58 -12.33 1.30
CA ARG A 18 7.95 -12.63 0.88
C ARG A 18 8.12 -14.11 0.52
N GLU A 19 7.55 -15.02 1.31
CA GLU A 19 7.71 -16.47 1.13
C GLU A 19 7.12 -16.96 -0.20
N THR A 20 5.89 -16.54 -0.53
CA THR A 20 5.21 -17.00 -1.74
C THR A 20 5.86 -16.44 -3.00
N ASN A 21 6.34 -15.18 -2.98
CA ASN A 21 7.02 -14.52 -4.09
C ASN A 21 8.50 -14.92 -4.26
N SER A 22 9.11 -15.57 -3.27
CA SER A 22 10.54 -15.92 -3.29
C SER A 22 11.01 -16.75 -4.50
N CYS A 23 10.11 -17.51 -5.14
CA CYS A 23 10.42 -18.29 -6.34
C CYS A 23 10.74 -17.43 -7.57
N THR A 24 10.35 -16.15 -7.56
CA THR A 24 10.56 -15.21 -8.66
C THR A 24 12.01 -14.71 -8.72
N LEU A 25 12.69 -14.61 -7.57
CA LEU A 25 14.06 -14.10 -7.49
C LEU A 25 15.08 -14.93 -8.32
N PRO A 26 15.11 -16.27 -8.25
CA PRO A 26 15.96 -17.07 -9.13
C PRO A 26 15.69 -16.85 -10.62
N LEU A 27 14.42 -16.67 -11.01
CA LEU A 27 14.01 -16.45 -12.39
C LEU A 27 14.42 -15.08 -12.93
N ILE A 28 14.44 -14.05 -12.06
CA ILE A 28 15.04 -12.75 -12.37
C ILE A 28 16.53 -12.96 -12.66
N LYS A 29 17.25 -13.64 -11.77
CA LYS A 29 18.71 -13.86 -11.88
C LYS A 29 19.11 -14.67 -13.11
N SER A 30 18.28 -15.62 -13.55
CA SER A 30 18.55 -16.47 -14.71
C SER A 30 17.92 -15.97 -16.01
N ASN A 31 17.20 -14.84 -16.00
CA ASN A 31 16.42 -14.36 -17.15
C ASN A 31 15.43 -15.42 -17.69
N GLN A 32 14.65 -16.01 -16.78
CA GLN A 32 13.69 -17.09 -17.05
C GLN A 32 12.26 -16.75 -16.62
N LEU A 33 11.95 -15.45 -16.51
CA LEU A 33 10.58 -14.99 -16.31
C LEU A 33 9.68 -15.39 -17.50
N GLU A 34 8.40 -15.55 -17.23
CA GLU A 34 7.39 -15.97 -18.21
C GLU A 34 7.07 -14.83 -19.18
N ASN A 35 6.82 -13.63 -18.67
CA ASN A 35 6.33 -12.49 -19.45
C ASN A 35 7.40 -11.42 -19.71
N PHE A 36 8.51 -11.45 -18.98
CA PHE A 36 9.59 -10.47 -19.10
C PHE A 36 10.93 -11.08 -19.56
N LYS A 37 11.69 -10.32 -20.34
CA LYS A 37 13.15 -10.44 -20.46
C LYS A 37 13.78 -9.61 -19.33
N VAL A 38 14.88 -10.08 -18.76
CA VAL A 38 15.60 -9.44 -17.66
C VAL A 38 16.99 -9.04 -18.09
N ASP A 39 17.33 -7.77 -17.88
CA ASP A 39 18.68 -7.24 -18.06
C ASP A 39 19.23 -6.70 -16.74
N LEU A 40 19.87 -7.57 -15.96
CA LEU A 40 20.47 -7.19 -14.67
C LEU A 40 21.66 -6.23 -14.82
N SER A 41 22.21 -6.01 -16.03
CA SER A 41 23.23 -4.99 -16.23
C SER A 41 22.71 -3.56 -16.01
N LYS A 42 21.38 -3.38 -16.02
CA LYS A 42 20.71 -2.11 -15.70
C LYS A 42 20.62 -1.82 -14.20
N LEU A 43 20.76 -2.84 -13.34
CA LEU A 43 20.58 -2.68 -11.89
C LEU A 43 21.55 -1.65 -11.26
N PRO A 44 22.86 -1.62 -11.59
CA PRO A 44 23.77 -0.58 -11.09
C PRO A 44 23.34 0.84 -11.47
N VAL A 45 22.78 1.04 -12.67
CA VAL A 45 22.28 2.35 -13.13
C VAL A 45 21.06 2.78 -12.31
N ILE A 46 20.18 1.83 -11.97
CA ILE A 46 19.03 2.07 -11.08
C ILE A 46 19.50 2.43 -9.67
N VAL A 47 20.48 1.72 -9.13
CA VAL A 47 21.08 2.03 -7.81
C VAL A 47 21.62 3.46 -7.81
N ASP A 48 22.43 3.83 -8.81
CA ASP A 48 22.98 5.18 -8.93
C ASP A 48 21.87 6.23 -9.04
N TYR A 49 20.81 5.96 -9.81
CA TYR A 49 19.68 6.89 -9.93
C TYR A 49 18.95 7.08 -8.61
N VAL A 50 18.65 6.00 -7.89
CA VAL A 50 17.95 6.04 -6.59
C VAL A 50 18.80 6.76 -5.54
N VAL A 51 20.10 6.48 -5.46
CA VAL A 51 21.03 7.18 -4.57
C VAL A 51 21.07 8.67 -4.88
N ASN A 52 21.15 9.05 -6.15
CA ASN A 52 21.14 10.46 -6.56
C ASN A 52 19.83 11.16 -6.17
N VAL A 53 18.68 10.48 -6.29
CA VAL A 53 17.38 11.02 -5.86
C VAL A 53 17.37 11.23 -4.34
N ILE A 54 17.80 10.24 -3.55
CA ILE A 54 17.88 10.36 -2.08
C ILE A 54 18.80 11.52 -1.70
N GLN A 55 20.01 11.57 -2.24
CA GLN A 55 21.01 12.61 -1.96
C GLN A 55 20.62 13.99 -2.54
N SER A 56 19.65 14.06 -3.46
CA SER A 56 19.13 15.34 -3.94
C SER A 56 18.35 16.09 -2.85
N GLU A 57 17.78 15.37 -1.90
CA GLU A 57 16.95 15.89 -0.81
C GLU A 57 17.65 15.79 0.56
N PHE A 58 18.33 14.67 0.82
CA PHE A 58 19.03 14.41 2.08
C PHE A 58 20.55 14.51 1.88
N LYS A 59 21.11 15.68 2.21
CA LYS A 59 22.49 16.06 1.83
C LYS A 59 23.58 15.51 2.74
N SER A 60 23.24 15.21 3.99
CA SER A 60 24.14 14.65 4.99
C SER A 60 23.61 13.34 5.55
N ASN A 61 24.48 12.52 6.16
CA ASN A 61 24.07 11.28 6.84
C ASN A 61 23.05 11.57 7.95
N GLU A 62 23.20 12.68 8.67
CA GLU A 62 22.26 13.16 9.67
C GLU A 62 20.87 13.48 9.09
N ASP A 63 20.79 13.94 7.85
CA ASP A 63 19.50 14.16 7.18
C ASP A 63 18.79 12.85 6.87
N LEU A 64 19.53 11.74 6.67
CA LEU A 64 18.92 10.41 6.43
C LEU A 64 18.05 9.95 7.60
N LEU A 65 18.40 10.36 8.84
CA LEU A 65 17.58 10.07 10.03
C LEU A 65 16.22 10.78 10.02
N LYS A 66 16.05 11.78 9.15
CA LYS A 66 14.78 12.52 8.98
C LYS A 66 13.90 11.91 7.89
N ILE A 67 14.40 10.91 7.15
CA ILE A 67 13.58 10.23 6.13
C ILE A 67 12.45 9.52 6.86
N PRO A 68 11.18 9.91 6.60
CA PRO A 68 10.06 9.25 7.25
C PRO A 68 9.84 7.85 6.68
N ILE A 69 9.14 7.04 7.44
CA ILE A 69 8.62 5.76 6.97
C ILE A 69 7.58 6.04 5.89
N HIS A 70 7.68 5.36 4.75
CA HIS A 70 6.71 5.49 3.66
C HIS A 70 5.28 5.23 4.14
N GLY A 71 4.38 6.20 4.04
CA GLY A 71 3.01 6.02 4.50
C GLY A 71 2.09 7.19 4.15
N ARG A 72 0.87 7.13 4.66
CA ARG A 72 -0.16 8.14 4.35
C ARG A 72 0.15 9.53 4.91
N PHE A 73 0.94 9.61 5.99
CA PHE A 73 1.26 10.87 6.66
C PHE A 73 1.81 11.91 5.68
N GLN A 74 2.79 11.54 4.85
CA GLN A 74 3.47 12.45 3.92
C GLN A 74 2.51 12.99 2.86
N HIS A 75 1.50 12.22 2.47
CA HIS A 75 0.49 12.67 1.51
C HIS A 75 -0.39 13.79 2.06
N PHE A 76 -0.67 13.79 3.38
CA PHE A 76 -1.38 14.91 3.99
C PHE A 76 -0.56 16.20 4.02
N GLU A 77 0.78 16.09 3.99
CA GLU A 77 1.68 17.25 4.07
C GLU A 77 2.21 17.72 2.71
N ILE A 78 1.61 17.24 1.62
CA ILE A 78 1.93 17.68 0.26
C ILE A 78 1.82 19.21 0.14
N GLY A 79 2.77 19.80 -0.60
CA GLY A 79 2.89 21.26 -0.74
C GLY A 79 3.58 21.94 0.45
N GLN A 80 4.24 21.19 1.34
CA GLN A 80 4.87 21.70 2.57
C GLN A 80 3.88 22.32 3.56
N VAL A 81 2.62 21.87 3.51
CA VAL A 81 1.54 22.35 4.38
C VAL A 81 1.36 21.35 5.52
N LYS A 82 1.67 21.76 6.75
CA LYS A 82 1.69 20.90 7.95
C LYS A 82 0.30 20.55 8.49
N ARG A 83 -0.57 19.96 7.66
CA ARG A 83 -2.00 19.73 7.99
C ARG A 83 -2.17 18.87 9.25
N VAL A 84 -1.58 17.67 9.25
CA VAL A 84 -1.69 16.73 10.37
C VAL A 84 -0.85 17.18 11.56
N ALA A 85 0.37 17.68 11.35
CA ALA A 85 1.20 18.19 12.44
C ALA A 85 0.55 19.38 13.19
N ASN A 86 -0.14 20.27 12.47
CA ASN A 86 -0.90 21.36 13.11
C ASN A 86 -2.09 20.82 13.92
N LEU A 87 -2.78 19.79 13.41
CA LEU A 87 -3.89 19.15 14.10
C LEU A 87 -3.43 18.45 15.40
N ILE A 88 -2.29 17.76 15.34
CA ILE A 88 -1.64 17.17 16.53
C ILE A 88 -1.27 18.26 17.54
N SER A 89 -0.62 19.34 17.09
CA SER A 89 -0.21 20.45 17.97
C SER A 89 -1.42 21.09 18.66
N GLN A 90 -2.55 21.20 17.95
CA GLN A 90 -3.83 21.66 18.50
C GLN A 90 -4.34 20.72 19.59
N TRP A 91 -4.35 19.40 19.35
CA TRP A 91 -4.80 18.42 20.34
C TRP A 91 -3.91 18.38 21.58
N GLN A 92 -2.58 18.45 21.41
CA GLN A 92 -1.63 18.54 22.52
C GLN A 92 -1.84 19.82 23.34
N SER A 93 -2.06 20.97 22.68
CA SER A 93 -2.38 22.23 23.36
C SER A 93 -3.67 22.15 24.17
N ASN A 94 -4.63 21.36 23.69
CA ASN A 94 -5.88 21.05 24.39
C ASN A 94 -5.74 19.93 25.44
N LYS A 95 -4.52 19.44 25.69
CA LYS A 95 -4.21 18.38 26.65
C LYS A 95 -4.95 17.07 26.37
N ILE A 96 -5.21 16.77 25.10
CA ILE A 96 -5.68 15.44 24.69
C ILE A 96 -4.54 14.45 24.95
N PRO A 97 -4.79 13.32 25.65
CA PRO A 97 -3.76 12.32 25.91
C PRO A 97 -3.19 11.72 24.61
N ASP A 98 -1.91 11.36 24.61
CA ASP A 98 -1.23 10.80 23.43
C ASP A 98 -1.93 9.57 22.87
N LEU A 99 -2.42 8.66 23.72
CA LEU A 99 -3.22 7.51 23.27
C LEU A 99 -4.49 7.92 22.50
N GLU A 100 -5.18 8.99 22.91
CA GLU A 100 -6.35 9.47 22.17
C GLU A 100 -5.94 10.16 20.87
N ILE A 101 -4.80 10.88 20.84
CA ILE A 101 -4.21 11.40 19.59
C ILE A 101 -3.91 10.26 18.62
N CYS A 102 -3.28 9.18 19.10
CA CYS A 102 -3.01 7.98 18.33
C CYS A 102 -4.29 7.43 17.69
N LYS A 103 -5.35 7.25 18.48
CA LYS A 103 -6.65 6.77 18.00
C LYS A 103 -7.27 7.70 16.95
N LYS A 104 -7.21 9.01 17.14
CA LYS A 104 -7.70 10.02 16.16
C LYS A 104 -6.91 10.01 14.86
N LEU A 105 -5.60 9.80 14.92
CA LEU A 105 -4.77 9.65 13.72
C LEU A 105 -5.10 8.36 12.98
N ILE A 106 -5.28 7.25 13.70
CA ILE A 106 -5.66 5.96 13.12
C ILE A 106 -7.03 6.05 12.44
N ASP A 107 -8.01 6.73 13.04
CA ASP A 107 -9.31 7.02 12.42
C ASP A 107 -9.16 7.70 11.06
N LEU A 108 -8.40 8.80 11.01
CA LEU A 108 -8.13 9.55 9.78
C LEU A 108 -7.39 8.67 8.75
N PHE A 109 -6.37 7.94 9.19
CA PHE A 109 -5.47 7.21 8.29
C PHE A 109 -6.17 6.03 7.65
N ILE A 110 -6.97 5.26 8.40
CA ILE A 110 -7.74 4.13 7.87
C ILE A 110 -8.70 4.61 6.78
N VAL A 111 -9.53 5.62 7.07
CA VAL A 111 -10.48 6.16 6.08
C VAL A 111 -9.75 6.69 4.85
N SER A 112 -8.64 7.41 5.06
CA SER A 112 -7.88 8.02 3.96
C SER A 112 -7.19 6.99 3.06
N VAL A 113 -6.63 5.93 3.64
CA VAL A 113 -5.98 4.83 2.90
C VAL A 113 -7.02 4.03 2.11
N LEU A 114 -8.17 3.73 2.70
CA LEU A 114 -9.23 2.98 2.02
C LEU A 114 -9.87 3.77 0.86
N LEU A 115 -9.94 5.09 0.97
CA LEU A 115 -10.38 5.96 -0.12
C LEU A 115 -9.38 6.02 -1.29
N ASP A 116 -8.15 5.56 -1.11
CA ASP A 116 -7.08 5.69 -2.11
C ASP A 116 -6.96 4.46 -3.02
N ALA A 117 -8.05 4.15 -3.72
CA ALA A 117 -8.09 3.11 -4.77
C ALA A 117 -7.73 3.63 -6.17
N GLY A 118 -6.80 4.59 -6.24
CA GLY A 118 -6.43 5.28 -7.48
C GLY A 118 -7.46 6.33 -7.92
N ALA A 119 -7.01 7.59 -8.06
CA ALA A 119 -7.88 8.71 -8.48
C ALA A 119 -8.01 8.87 -10.00
N GLY A 120 -7.35 8.02 -10.80
CA GLY A 120 -7.14 8.27 -12.22
C GLY A 120 -6.23 9.49 -12.48
N ASN A 121 -6.21 9.95 -13.73
CA ASN A 121 -5.34 11.05 -14.20
C ASN A 121 -6.06 12.40 -14.25
N VAL A 122 -7.39 12.42 -14.07
CA VAL A 122 -8.25 13.60 -14.33
C VAL A 122 -8.67 14.29 -13.03
N TRP A 123 -9.05 13.52 -12.01
CA TRP A 123 -9.53 14.08 -10.76
C TRP A 123 -8.45 14.86 -10.00
N SER A 124 -8.86 15.98 -9.40
CA SER A 124 -8.05 16.73 -8.44
C SER A 124 -8.87 17.37 -7.32
N PHE A 125 -8.22 17.61 -6.19
CA PHE A 125 -8.76 18.36 -5.07
C PHE A 125 -8.17 19.76 -5.04
N HIS A 126 -9.03 20.78 -4.96
CA HIS A 126 -8.63 22.17 -4.77
C HIS A 126 -8.80 22.53 -3.29
N GLU A 127 -7.71 22.85 -2.61
CA GLU A 127 -7.75 23.31 -1.22
C GLU A 127 -7.86 24.83 -1.17
N THR A 128 -9.00 25.35 -0.71
CA THR A 128 -9.28 26.79 -0.71
C THR A 128 -8.33 27.58 0.18
N GLU A 129 -7.87 27.02 1.29
CA GLU A 129 -7.01 27.71 2.26
C GLU A 129 -5.59 27.98 1.74
N THR A 130 -5.11 27.16 0.80
CA THR A 130 -3.75 27.26 0.25
C THR A 130 -3.72 27.54 -1.26
N ASP A 131 -4.90 27.51 -1.89
CA ASP A 131 -5.11 27.58 -3.34
C ASP A 131 -4.39 26.47 -4.14
N LEU A 132 -4.01 25.38 -3.47
CA LEU A 132 -3.34 24.24 -4.12
C LEU A 132 -4.36 23.34 -4.82
N THR A 133 -4.06 22.94 -6.06
CA THR A 133 -4.77 21.88 -6.79
C THR A 133 -3.91 20.62 -6.82
N ILE A 134 -4.42 19.54 -6.24
CA ILE A 134 -3.64 18.34 -5.95
C ILE A 134 -4.40 17.13 -6.48
N GLY A 135 -3.81 16.40 -7.43
CA GLY A 135 -4.38 15.17 -7.97
C GLY A 135 -3.92 13.91 -7.23
N ARG A 136 -4.31 12.75 -7.76
CA ARG A 136 -3.80 11.43 -7.35
C ARG A 136 -4.05 11.11 -5.87
N SER A 137 -3.22 10.24 -5.33
CA SER A 137 -3.25 9.76 -3.94
C SER A 137 -3.13 10.92 -2.93
N GLU A 138 -2.27 11.90 -3.24
CA GLU A 138 -2.03 13.08 -2.42
C GLU A 138 -3.28 13.97 -2.32
N GLY A 139 -4.00 14.16 -3.43
CA GLY A 139 -5.28 14.88 -3.43
C GLY A 139 -6.35 14.20 -2.58
N ILE A 140 -6.45 12.87 -2.65
CA ILE A 140 -7.38 12.08 -1.82
C ILE A 140 -7.02 12.24 -0.33
N ALA A 141 -5.73 12.29 0.02
CA ALA A 141 -5.29 12.52 1.39
C ALA A 141 -5.81 13.86 1.90
N VAL A 142 -5.57 14.94 1.16
CA VAL A 142 -6.06 16.28 1.52
C VAL A 142 -7.60 16.33 1.59
N ALA A 143 -8.31 15.76 0.61
CA ALA A 143 -9.77 15.70 0.63
C ALA A 143 -10.31 14.97 1.87
N SER A 144 -9.75 13.81 2.19
CA SER A 144 -10.13 13.02 3.37
C SER A 144 -9.80 13.71 4.70
N TYR A 145 -8.69 14.44 4.77
CA TYR A 145 -8.36 15.30 5.91
C TYR A 145 -9.44 16.38 6.11
N HIS A 146 -9.84 17.07 5.04
CA HIS A 146 -10.88 18.10 5.09
C HIS A 146 -12.25 17.53 5.49
N MET A 147 -12.61 16.35 4.99
CA MET A 147 -13.82 15.64 5.42
C MET A 147 -13.76 15.28 6.91
N PHE A 148 -12.62 14.79 7.38
CA PHE A 148 -12.41 14.43 8.79
C PHE A 148 -12.53 15.63 9.72
N ILE A 149 -11.80 16.73 9.46
CA ILE A 149 -11.86 17.91 10.35
C ILE A 149 -13.24 18.62 10.33
N LYS A 150 -14.04 18.40 9.29
CA LYS A 150 -15.44 18.87 9.18
C LYS A 150 -16.44 17.90 9.81
N GLY A 151 -15.98 16.78 10.39
CA GLY A 151 -16.83 15.81 11.05
C GLY A 151 -17.71 14.97 10.12
N VAL A 152 -17.36 14.85 8.83
CA VAL A 152 -18.15 14.07 7.84
C VAL A 152 -18.27 12.60 8.25
N PHE A 153 -17.29 12.07 8.99
CA PHE A 153 -17.26 10.67 9.42
C PHE A 153 -17.66 10.46 10.90
N SER A 154 -18.08 11.52 11.60
CA SER A 154 -18.48 11.51 13.01
C SER A 154 -20.00 11.67 13.17
N ASP A 155 -20.65 10.76 13.87
CA ASP A 155 -22.06 10.92 14.28
C ASP A 155 -22.25 11.92 15.43
N LYS A 156 -21.16 12.31 16.08
CA LYS A 156 -21.10 13.29 17.18
C LYS A 156 -20.30 14.53 16.79
N ALA A 157 -20.32 14.90 15.51
CA ALA A 157 -19.51 15.98 14.94
C ALA A 157 -19.61 17.32 15.69
N GLN A 158 -20.76 17.62 16.33
CA GLN A 158 -20.93 18.83 17.15
C GLN A 158 -20.07 18.82 18.42
N ALA A 159 -19.83 17.65 19.02
CA ALA A 159 -19.02 17.48 20.22
C ALA A 159 -17.55 17.20 19.86
N ASP A 160 -17.31 16.36 18.85
CA ASP A 160 -15.98 15.98 18.41
C ASP A 160 -15.99 15.65 16.91
N PRO A 161 -15.52 16.57 16.03
CA PRO A 161 -15.44 16.32 14.61
C PRO A 161 -14.31 15.32 14.26
N PHE A 162 -13.32 15.15 15.14
CA PHE A 162 -12.13 14.35 14.89
C PHE A 162 -12.35 12.88 15.29
N PHE A 163 -13.42 12.30 14.77
CA PHE A 163 -13.88 10.96 15.14
C PHE A 163 -14.42 10.24 13.90
N VAL A 164 -14.15 8.94 13.80
CA VAL A 164 -14.74 8.07 12.78
C VAL A 164 -15.49 6.97 13.50
N ASN A 165 -16.73 6.70 13.12
CA ASN A 165 -17.51 5.65 13.74
C ASN A 165 -18.43 4.91 12.78
N GLY A 166 -18.64 3.64 13.07
CA GLY A 166 -19.36 2.73 12.19
C GLY A 166 -20.76 3.21 11.83
N ASP A 167 -21.50 3.78 12.78
CA ASP A 167 -22.85 4.28 12.54
C ASP A 167 -22.90 5.45 11.55
N LYS A 168 -21.91 6.36 11.57
CA LYS A 168 -21.84 7.43 10.57
C LYS A 168 -21.41 6.90 9.22
N LEU A 169 -20.41 6.00 9.18
CA LEU A 169 -19.92 5.41 7.94
C LEU A 169 -21.00 4.61 7.21
N LYS A 170 -21.81 3.79 7.90
CA LYS A 170 -22.96 3.06 7.31
C LYS A 170 -23.97 3.97 6.61
N LYS A 171 -24.13 5.19 7.12
CA LYS A 171 -25.10 6.18 6.66
C LYS A 171 -24.48 7.23 5.74
N LEU A 172 -23.21 7.08 5.38
CA LEU A 172 -22.54 8.02 4.50
C LEU A 172 -23.23 8.00 3.13
N THR A 173 -23.61 9.18 2.65
CA THR A 173 -24.34 9.30 1.39
C THR A 173 -23.42 9.64 0.23
N ALA A 174 -23.85 9.31 -0.99
CA ALA A 174 -23.17 9.73 -2.22
C ALA A 174 -23.01 11.25 -2.29
N VAL A 175 -24.00 12.02 -1.81
CA VAL A 175 -23.96 13.49 -1.81
C VAL A 175 -22.86 14.01 -0.87
N GLU A 176 -22.75 13.46 0.34
CA GLU A 176 -21.71 13.86 1.29
C GLU A 176 -20.31 13.54 0.77
N LEU A 177 -20.11 12.31 0.25
CA LEU A 177 -18.81 11.89 -0.28
C LEU A 177 -18.44 12.67 -1.55
N ALA A 178 -19.39 12.88 -2.47
CA ALA A 178 -19.17 13.67 -3.69
C ALA A 178 -18.78 15.11 -3.34
N LYS A 179 -19.45 15.72 -2.36
CA LYS A 179 -19.09 17.07 -1.88
C LYS A 179 -17.68 17.11 -1.30
N GLY A 180 -17.31 16.13 -0.47
CA GLY A 180 -15.98 16.06 0.14
C GLY A 180 -14.86 15.78 -0.85
N LEU A 181 -15.13 15.03 -1.91
CA LEU A 181 -14.21 14.76 -3.02
C LEU A 181 -14.31 15.79 -4.17
N GLN A 182 -15.17 16.80 -4.04
CA GLN A 182 -15.43 17.83 -5.06
C GLN A 182 -15.80 17.26 -6.43
N ILE A 183 -16.62 16.20 -6.45
CA ILE A 183 -17.04 15.54 -7.69
C ILE A 183 -18.04 16.42 -8.44
N SER A 184 -17.76 16.66 -9.71
CA SER A 184 -18.65 17.31 -10.67
C SER A 184 -18.52 16.65 -12.04
N ASN A 185 -19.26 17.13 -13.05
CA ASN A 185 -19.11 16.67 -14.43
C ASN A 185 -17.70 16.94 -14.98
N GLU A 186 -17.04 17.99 -14.50
CA GLU A 186 -15.72 18.44 -14.90
C GLU A 186 -14.60 17.86 -14.02
N ASN A 187 -14.94 17.29 -12.86
CA ASN A 187 -13.97 16.72 -11.91
C ASN A 187 -14.42 15.33 -11.44
N GLN A 188 -14.35 14.35 -12.34
CA GLN A 188 -14.78 12.97 -12.08
C GLN A 188 -13.64 12.12 -11.51
N ILE A 189 -13.97 11.28 -10.53
CA ILE A 189 -13.05 10.26 -9.99
C ILE A 189 -13.50 8.87 -10.41
N ALA A 190 -12.56 8.04 -10.86
CA ALA A 190 -12.84 6.63 -11.15
C ALA A 190 -13.17 5.87 -9.86
N GLY A 191 -14.10 4.91 -9.94
CA GLY A 191 -14.44 4.02 -8.82
C GLY A 191 -15.16 4.72 -7.65
N PHE A 192 -15.89 5.82 -7.90
CA PHE A 192 -16.63 6.56 -6.87
C PHE A 192 -17.62 5.67 -6.10
N ASP A 193 -18.48 4.93 -6.80
CA ASP A 193 -19.48 4.06 -6.17
C ASP A 193 -18.82 2.96 -5.33
N GLY A 194 -17.69 2.42 -5.81
CA GLY A 194 -16.87 1.46 -5.08
C GLY A 194 -16.35 2.02 -3.74
N ARG A 195 -15.93 3.30 -3.70
CA ARG A 195 -15.48 3.96 -2.46
C ARG A 195 -16.59 4.16 -1.47
N LEU A 196 -17.77 4.59 -1.94
CA LEU A 196 -18.93 4.76 -1.08
C LEU A 196 -19.33 3.41 -0.47
N LYS A 197 -19.42 2.37 -1.31
CA LYS A 197 -19.73 1.01 -0.85
C LYS A 197 -18.69 0.52 0.16
N LEU A 198 -17.40 0.72 -0.11
CA LEU A 198 -16.30 0.34 0.77
C LEU A 198 -16.42 1.00 2.15
N LEU A 199 -16.71 2.30 2.21
CA LEU A 199 -16.89 3.01 3.48
C LEU A 199 -18.16 2.57 4.23
N ASN A 200 -19.26 2.31 3.51
CA ASN A 200 -20.48 1.79 4.14
C ASN A 200 -20.24 0.39 4.74
N THR A 201 -19.60 -0.51 3.99
CA THR A 201 -19.23 -1.85 4.46
C THR A 201 -18.19 -1.81 5.59
N LEU A 202 -17.28 -0.84 5.57
CA LEU A 202 -16.39 -0.57 6.71
C LEU A 202 -17.24 -0.24 7.95
N GLY A 203 -18.24 0.63 7.83
CA GLY A 203 -19.12 0.94 8.94
C GLY A 203 -19.85 -0.27 9.53
N GLU A 204 -20.30 -1.20 8.68
CA GLU A 204 -20.89 -2.49 9.08
C GLU A 204 -19.87 -3.35 9.83
N THR A 205 -18.69 -3.54 9.23
CA THR A 205 -17.61 -4.38 9.76
C THR A 205 -17.14 -3.89 11.14
N LEU A 206 -16.96 -2.58 11.30
CA LEU A 206 -16.59 -1.98 12.58
C LEU A 206 -17.67 -2.21 13.65
N SER A 207 -18.95 -2.19 13.26
CA SER A 207 -20.09 -2.37 14.19
C SER A 207 -20.23 -3.82 14.65
N GLU A 208 -19.93 -4.77 13.77
CA GLU A 208 -20.02 -6.21 14.05
C GLU A 208 -18.82 -6.70 14.86
N ASN A 209 -17.62 -6.14 14.63
CA ASN A 209 -16.40 -6.55 15.32
C ASN A 209 -16.07 -5.66 16.53
N LYS A 210 -16.92 -5.76 17.56
CA LYS A 210 -16.76 -5.00 18.82
C LYS A 210 -15.52 -5.38 19.62
N LEU A 211 -14.96 -6.57 19.39
CA LEU A 211 -13.71 -7.00 20.03
C LEU A 211 -12.55 -6.10 19.61
N LEU A 212 -12.42 -5.81 18.32
CA LEU A 212 -11.37 -4.94 17.79
C LEU A 212 -11.72 -3.46 17.92
N PHE A 213 -12.99 -3.09 17.65
CA PHE A 213 -13.36 -1.70 17.42
C PHE A 213 -14.25 -1.08 18.51
N GLY A 214 -14.50 -1.80 19.60
CA GLY A 214 -15.29 -1.32 20.74
C GLY A 214 -16.78 -1.12 20.42
N ASN A 215 -17.52 -0.61 21.39
CA ASN A 215 -18.98 -0.42 21.27
C ASN A 215 -19.37 0.76 20.39
N ASP A 216 -18.51 1.78 20.28
CA ASP A 216 -18.66 2.93 19.40
C ASP A 216 -18.17 2.65 17.97
N ALA A 217 -17.73 1.41 17.67
CA ALA A 217 -17.34 0.97 16.34
C ALA A 217 -16.31 1.90 15.68
N ARG A 218 -15.29 2.28 16.46
CA ARG A 218 -14.27 3.25 16.08
C ARG A 218 -13.02 2.52 15.58
N PRO A 219 -12.49 2.83 14.38
CA PRO A 219 -11.26 2.21 13.88
C PRO A 219 -10.08 2.34 14.84
N GLY A 220 -9.90 3.51 15.46
CA GLY A 220 -8.84 3.77 16.43
C GLY A 220 -8.87 2.87 17.66
N ASN A 221 -10.00 2.24 18.01
CA ASN A 221 -10.06 1.32 19.15
C ASN A 221 -9.25 0.03 18.95
N ILE A 222 -8.74 -0.23 17.74
CA ILE A 222 -7.73 -1.27 17.53
C ILE A 222 -6.52 -1.07 18.45
N VAL A 223 -6.19 0.16 18.84
CA VAL A 223 -5.14 0.46 19.83
C VAL A 223 -5.45 -0.16 21.18
N ASP A 224 -6.69 -0.04 21.65
CA ASP A 224 -7.10 -0.59 22.94
C ASP A 224 -7.05 -2.13 22.90
N TYR A 225 -7.50 -2.73 21.79
CA TYR A 225 -7.38 -4.17 21.57
C TYR A 225 -5.90 -4.62 21.61
N LEU A 226 -5.03 -3.93 20.89
CA LEU A 226 -3.60 -4.26 20.85
C LEU A 226 -2.97 -4.14 22.24
N ILE A 227 -3.27 -3.08 22.99
CA ILE A 227 -2.76 -2.90 24.36
C ILE A 227 -3.22 -4.02 25.30
N ASN A 228 -4.50 -4.39 25.23
CA ASN A 228 -5.10 -5.31 26.19
C ASN A 228 -4.80 -6.79 25.88
N GLU A 229 -4.74 -7.17 24.60
CA GLU A 229 -4.71 -8.57 24.19
C GLU A 229 -3.39 -9.01 23.57
N LYS A 230 -2.60 -8.08 22.99
CA LYS A 230 -1.47 -8.43 22.12
C LYS A 230 -0.12 -7.90 22.58
N ALA A 231 -0.11 -6.69 23.14
CA ALA A 231 1.12 -5.99 23.49
C ALA A 231 1.61 -6.35 24.89
N THR A 232 2.92 -6.32 25.07
CA THR A 232 3.55 -6.47 26.39
C THR A 232 3.89 -5.09 26.95
N LYS A 233 3.36 -4.76 28.13
CA LYS A 233 3.65 -3.48 28.81
C LYS A 233 5.12 -3.40 29.26
N THR A 234 5.74 -2.25 29.06
CA THR A 234 7.11 -1.91 29.50
C THR A 234 7.10 -0.64 30.37
N ASP A 235 8.25 -0.28 30.94
CA ASP A 235 8.38 0.96 31.74
C ASP A 235 8.15 2.23 30.90
N SER A 236 8.35 2.15 29.59
CA SER A 236 8.30 3.27 28.65
C SER A 236 7.17 3.19 27.62
N GLY A 237 6.25 2.23 27.74
CA GLY A 237 5.17 2.02 26.77
C GLY A 237 4.82 0.55 26.55
N TYR A 238 4.80 0.12 25.30
CA TYR A 238 4.34 -1.22 24.89
C TYR A 238 5.26 -1.82 23.83
N ASN A 239 5.63 -3.10 23.98
CA ASN A 239 6.20 -3.88 22.88
C ASN A 239 5.07 -4.58 22.13
N LEU A 240 5.04 -4.43 20.80
CA LEU A 240 4.02 -5.03 19.94
C LEU A 240 4.69 -5.81 18.80
N GLU A 241 4.33 -7.08 18.65
CA GLU A 241 4.72 -7.87 17.49
C GLU A 241 4.03 -7.34 16.23
N LEU A 242 4.79 -7.12 15.14
CA LEU A 242 4.21 -6.71 13.86
C LEU A 242 3.11 -7.67 13.39
N GLU A 243 3.28 -8.97 13.64
CA GLU A 243 2.29 -9.99 13.26
C GLU A 243 0.96 -9.79 13.98
N ASP A 244 0.93 -9.31 15.22
CA ASP A 244 -0.32 -9.04 15.93
C ASP A 244 -1.04 -7.81 15.38
N LEU A 245 -0.31 -6.75 15.03
CA LEU A 245 -0.87 -5.62 14.30
C LEU A 245 -1.44 -6.07 12.95
N TRP A 246 -0.64 -6.79 12.17
CA TRP A 246 -1.03 -7.31 10.87
C TRP A 246 -2.27 -8.18 10.94
N ASN A 247 -2.30 -9.16 11.84
CA ASN A 247 -3.41 -10.08 12.02
C ASN A 247 -4.68 -9.34 12.46
N SER A 248 -4.55 -8.33 13.32
CA SER A 248 -5.70 -7.49 13.73
C SER A 248 -6.27 -6.71 12.54
N LEU A 249 -5.42 -6.18 11.66
CA LEU A 249 -5.86 -5.49 10.44
C LEU A 249 -6.49 -6.46 9.43
N MET A 250 -5.88 -7.62 9.20
CA MET A 250 -6.44 -8.65 8.32
C MET A 250 -7.79 -9.15 8.83
N GLN A 251 -7.91 -9.52 10.10
CA GLN A 251 -9.18 -9.97 10.68
C GLN A 251 -10.22 -8.86 10.72
N GLY A 252 -9.81 -7.64 11.05
CA GLY A 252 -10.70 -6.48 11.15
C GLY A 252 -11.22 -5.98 9.81
N PHE A 253 -10.46 -6.14 8.71
CA PHE A 253 -10.78 -5.55 7.41
C PHE A 253 -10.91 -6.58 6.27
N THR A 254 -10.77 -7.88 6.49
CA THR A 254 -11.10 -8.85 5.44
C THR A 254 -12.51 -8.68 4.87
N PRO A 255 -13.57 -8.42 5.68
CA PRO A 255 -14.93 -8.29 5.17
C PRO A 255 -15.18 -7.08 4.25
N ILE A 256 -14.33 -6.05 4.30
CA ILE A 256 -14.51 -4.85 3.46
C ILE A 256 -14.02 -5.06 2.02
N TRP A 257 -13.21 -6.10 1.76
CA TRP A 257 -12.64 -6.32 0.44
C TRP A 257 -13.64 -6.95 -0.53
N PRO A 258 -13.67 -6.49 -1.79
CA PRO A 258 -14.46 -7.14 -2.83
C PRO A 258 -14.03 -8.60 -3.03
N THR A 259 -15.01 -9.49 -3.11
CA THR A 259 -14.81 -10.92 -3.40
C THR A 259 -14.89 -11.23 -4.89
N GLU A 260 -15.53 -10.36 -5.67
CA GLU A 260 -15.61 -10.47 -7.13
C GLU A 260 -14.22 -10.27 -7.76
N GLY A 261 -13.90 -11.09 -8.77
CA GLY A 261 -12.59 -11.05 -9.42
C GLY A 261 -11.42 -11.57 -8.58
N ARG A 262 -11.65 -12.05 -7.35
CA ARG A 262 -10.60 -12.66 -6.51
C ARG A 262 -10.54 -14.17 -6.70
N ILE A 263 -9.32 -14.71 -6.62
CA ILE A 263 -9.14 -16.16 -6.61
C ILE A 263 -9.76 -16.76 -5.35
N LYS A 264 -10.16 -18.02 -5.45
CA LYS A 264 -10.53 -18.85 -4.31
C LYS A 264 -9.54 -19.98 -4.17
N VAL A 265 -9.08 -20.21 -2.95
CA VAL A 265 -8.26 -21.36 -2.56
C VAL A 265 -9.11 -22.15 -1.58
N ASP A 266 -9.35 -23.44 -1.83
CA ASP A 266 -10.25 -24.28 -1.03
C ASP A 266 -11.61 -23.61 -0.69
N GLY A 267 -12.17 -22.86 -1.64
CA GLY A 267 -13.44 -22.15 -1.50
C GLY A 267 -13.37 -20.80 -0.79
N GLN A 268 -12.23 -20.40 -0.24
CA GLN A 268 -12.04 -19.14 0.49
C GLN A 268 -11.37 -18.06 -0.37
N VAL A 269 -11.84 -16.82 -0.24
CA VAL A 269 -11.23 -15.65 -0.88
C VAL A 269 -10.07 -15.16 -0.04
N ILE A 270 -8.86 -15.16 -0.60
CA ILE A 270 -7.64 -14.80 0.14
C ILE A 270 -7.41 -13.28 0.22
N GLY A 271 -8.03 -12.51 -0.69
CA GLY A 271 -7.80 -11.07 -0.82
C GLY A 271 -6.89 -10.74 -2.00
N ASP A 272 -5.89 -9.89 -1.80
CA ASP A 272 -4.93 -9.53 -2.85
C ASP A 272 -3.83 -10.60 -2.98
N ALA A 273 -4.24 -11.73 -3.56
CA ALA A 273 -3.43 -12.90 -3.86
C ALA A 273 -3.88 -13.50 -5.19
N TRP A 274 -2.95 -14.04 -5.95
CA TRP A 274 -3.19 -14.44 -7.35
C TRP A 274 -2.41 -15.69 -7.71
N PHE A 275 -2.94 -16.48 -8.65
CA PHE A 275 -2.16 -17.57 -9.25
C PHE A 275 -1.05 -16.99 -10.12
N LEU A 276 0.14 -17.58 -10.04
CA LEU A 276 1.29 -17.19 -10.86
C LEU A 276 1.83 -18.42 -11.61
N LYS A 277 1.99 -18.33 -12.92
CA LYS A 277 2.49 -19.45 -13.74
C LYS A 277 3.86 -19.93 -13.29
N ASN A 278 4.78 -19.02 -12.98
CA ASN A 278 6.11 -19.37 -12.47
C ASN A 278 6.04 -20.12 -11.14
N LYS A 279 5.16 -19.69 -10.24
CA LYS A 279 4.93 -20.36 -8.97
C LYS A 279 4.40 -21.77 -9.18
N CYS A 280 3.45 -21.94 -10.10
CA CYS A 280 2.91 -23.23 -10.48
C CYS A 280 3.98 -24.16 -11.10
N LYS A 281 4.82 -23.65 -12.02
CA LYS A 281 5.96 -24.41 -12.60
C LYS A 281 6.98 -24.80 -11.55
N ASN A 282 7.31 -23.90 -10.62
CA ASN A 282 8.23 -24.17 -9.52
C ASN A 282 7.66 -25.26 -8.59
N ALA A 283 6.40 -25.16 -8.19
CA ALA A 283 5.73 -26.17 -7.37
C ALA A 283 5.65 -27.54 -8.08
N ALA A 284 5.37 -27.58 -9.39
CA ALA A 284 5.39 -28.82 -10.18
C ALA A 284 6.74 -29.52 -10.11
N SER A 285 7.81 -28.73 -10.29
CA SER A 285 9.18 -29.22 -10.25
C SER A 285 9.58 -29.72 -8.86
N LEU A 286 9.21 -29.00 -7.80
CA LEU A 286 9.55 -29.37 -6.41
C LEU A 286 8.81 -30.62 -5.95
N LEU A 287 7.53 -30.75 -6.33
CA LEU A 287 6.70 -31.91 -5.98
C LEU A 287 6.87 -33.10 -6.94
N ASN A 288 7.64 -32.93 -8.02
CA ASN A 288 7.78 -33.91 -9.10
C ASN A 288 6.42 -34.47 -9.57
N THR A 289 5.47 -33.56 -9.81
CA THR A 289 4.09 -33.88 -10.16
C THR A 289 3.59 -32.99 -11.30
N SER A 290 2.48 -33.38 -11.91
CA SER A 290 1.85 -32.59 -12.97
C SER A 290 1.13 -31.35 -12.38
N PRO A 291 1.07 -30.21 -13.11
CA PRO A 291 0.48 -28.97 -12.61
C PRO A 291 -0.94 -29.07 -12.05
N ASP A 292 -1.75 -29.99 -12.58
CA ASP A 292 -3.13 -30.29 -12.17
C ASP A 292 -3.23 -30.95 -10.79
N LYS A 293 -2.13 -31.51 -10.26
CA LYS A 293 -2.09 -32.16 -8.95
C LYS A 293 -1.51 -31.27 -7.86
N ILE A 294 -1.11 -30.04 -8.20
CA ILE A 294 -0.55 -29.10 -7.24
C ILE A 294 -1.70 -28.44 -6.48
N PRO A 295 -1.70 -28.48 -5.13
CA PRO A 295 -2.68 -27.75 -4.35
C PRO A 295 -2.68 -26.27 -4.69
N ASP A 296 -3.86 -25.65 -4.74
CA ASP A 296 -4.00 -24.25 -5.18
C ASP A 296 -3.14 -23.30 -4.34
N TRP A 297 -3.06 -23.49 -3.02
CA TRP A 297 -2.22 -22.66 -2.14
C TRP A 297 -0.73 -22.66 -2.50
N GLN A 298 -0.21 -23.71 -3.17
CA GLN A 298 1.19 -23.73 -3.65
C GLN A 298 1.41 -22.97 -4.95
N ARG A 299 0.34 -22.60 -5.65
CA ARG A 299 0.37 -21.91 -6.95
C ARG A 299 0.15 -20.40 -6.82
N VAL A 300 -0.11 -19.94 -5.61
CA VAL A 300 -0.50 -18.56 -5.28
C VAL A 300 0.71 -17.75 -4.82
N VAL A 301 0.72 -16.49 -5.23
CA VAL A 301 1.52 -15.42 -4.62
C VAL A 301 0.60 -14.45 -3.89
N THR A 302 1.02 -14.00 -2.71
CA THR A 302 0.27 -13.07 -1.87
C THR A 302 0.93 -11.70 -1.92
N PHE A 303 0.12 -10.64 -1.92
CA PHE A 303 0.61 -9.25 -1.94
C PHE A 303 0.03 -8.45 -0.80
N HIS A 304 -1.29 -8.55 -0.55
CA HIS A 304 -1.99 -7.81 0.50
C HIS A 304 -1.58 -6.32 0.54
N LYS A 305 -1.34 -5.73 -0.64
CA LYS A 305 -0.55 -4.50 -0.76
C LYS A 305 -1.18 -3.33 -0.01
N LEU A 306 -2.51 -3.23 -0.05
CA LEU A 306 -3.21 -2.15 0.65
C LEU A 306 -3.12 -2.32 2.17
N THR A 307 -3.26 -3.53 2.70
CA THR A 307 -3.03 -3.81 4.12
C THR A 307 -1.58 -3.51 4.51
N GLN A 308 -0.60 -3.84 3.66
CA GLN A 308 0.80 -3.47 3.93
C GLN A 308 0.99 -1.95 3.99
N TRP A 309 0.42 -1.23 3.04
CA TRP A 309 0.52 0.23 3.02
C TRP A 309 -0.23 0.88 4.18
N LEU A 310 -1.37 0.32 4.59
CA LEU A 310 -2.06 0.71 5.82
C LEU A 310 -1.16 0.49 7.04
N THR A 311 -0.59 -0.70 7.20
CA THR A 311 0.32 -1.03 8.31
C THR A 311 1.47 -0.03 8.42
N TYR A 312 2.16 0.27 7.31
CA TYR A 312 3.21 1.31 7.31
C TYR A 312 2.66 2.69 7.72
N SER A 313 1.47 3.05 7.24
CA SER A 313 0.84 4.33 7.59
C SER A 313 0.54 4.45 9.09
N LEU A 314 0.24 3.33 9.77
CA LEU A 314 -0.06 3.33 11.20
C LEU A 314 1.18 3.35 12.10
N PHE A 315 2.38 3.14 11.57
CA PHE A 315 3.61 3.11 12.38
C PHE A 315 3.83 4.45 13.11
N VAL A 316 3.72 5.58 12.42
CA VAL A 316 3.92 6.91 13.03
C VAL A 316 2.93 7.16 14.18
N PRO A 317 1.60 7.02 14.00
CA PRO A 317 0.66 7.11 15.12
C PRO A 317 0.97 6.18 16.29
N LEU A 318 1.25 4.90 16.00
CA LEU A 318 1.51 3.88 17.03
C LEU A 318 2.80 4.15 17.80
N ILE A 319 3.88 4.54 17.13
CA ILE A 319 5.17 4.78 17.77
C ILE A 319 5.13 6.10 18.57
N ASP A 320 4.77 7.20 17.91
CA ASP A 320 4.97 8.54 18.48
C ASP A 320 3.92 8.88 19.54
N TYR A 321 2.68 8.36 19.39
CA TYR A 321 1.55 8.70 20.27
C TYR A 321 0.94 7.47 20.95
N GLY A 322 1.11 6.28 20.37
CA GLY A 322 0.75 5.01 20.99
C GLY A 322 1.80 4.49 21.98
N HIS A 323 3.02 5.04 21.93
CA HIS A 323 4.20 4.56 22.66
C HIS A 323 4.50 3.07 22.43
N PHE A 324 4.22 2.59 21.21
CA PHE A 324 4.56 1.25 20.80
C PHE A 324 5.99 1.18 20.27
N ASN A 325 6.72 0.16 20.71
CA ASN A 325 7.90 -0.35 20.03
C ASN A 325 7.46 -1.56 19.17
N ILE A 326 7.42 -1.38 17.85
CA ILE A 326 6.98 -2.40 16.91
C ILE A 326 8.15 -3.34 16.61
N LEU A 327 8.03 -4.58 17.08
CA LEU A 327 9.03 -5.63 16.89
C LEU A 327 8.87 -6.29 15.51
N HIS A 328 9.98 -6.82 14.99
CA HIS A 328 10.05 -7.55 13.72
C HIS A 328 9.49 -6.80 12.51
N SER A 329 9.69 -5.47 12.48
CA SER A 329 9.25 -4.60 11.38
C SER A 329 9.79 -5.02 9.99
N GLU A 330 10.88 -5.77 9.95
CA GLU A 330 11.52 -6.34 8.76
C GLU A 330 10.67 -7.40 8.02
N TYR A 331 9.58 -7.91 8.62
CA TYR A 331 8.65 -8.76 7.86
C TYR A 331 7.86 -7.98 6.81
N MET A 332 7.74 -6.65 6.96
CA MET A 332 7.16 -5.83 5.91
C MET A 332 7.96 -5.93 4.61
N THR A 333 7.29 -5.78 3.48
CA THR A 333 7.90 -5.91 2.15
C THR A 333 7.74 -4.64 1.32
N GLY A 334 8.44 -4.59 0.19
CA GLY A 334 8.26 -3.54 -0.79
C GLY A 334 6.83 -3.54 -1.35
N LEU A 335 6.28 -2.37 -1.62
CA LEU A 335 4.92 -2.25 -2.16
C LEU A 335 4.95 -2.43 -3.69
N PRO A 336 4.30 -3.47 -4.25
CA PRO A 336 4.32 -3.75 -5.68
C PRO A 336 3.29 -2.89 -6.43
N GLU A 337 3.46 -1.57 -6.34
CA GLU A 337 2.68 -0.59 -7.09
C GLU A 337 3.48 -0.03 -8.27
N TYR A 338 2.79 0.70 -9.15
CA TYR A 338 3.32 1.06 -10.46
C TYR A 338 4.50 2.04 -10.43
N ARG A 339 4.73 2.81 -9.35
CA ARG A 339 5.90 3.71 -9.24
C ARG A 339 7.16 2.89 -8.96
N ASN A 340 7.12 2.00 -7.97
CA ASN A 340 8.19 1.06 -7.66
C ASN A 340 8.42 0.05 -8.79
N GLY A 341 7.36 -0.58 -9.29
CA GLY A 341 7.47 -1.55 -10.39
C GLY A 341 7.88 -0.89 -11.70
N GLY A 342 7.37 0.33 -11.94
CA GLY A 342 7.65 1.10 -13.15
C GLY A 342 9.09 1.56 -13.24
N LEU A 343 9.76 1.81 -12.11
CA LEU A 343 11.19 2.09 -12.06
C LEU A 343 12.00 1.02 -12.81
N PHE A 344 11.72 -0.26 -12.57
CA PHE A 344 12.46 -1.36 -13.19
C PHE A 344 12.14 -1.56 -14.67
N VAL A 345 10.94 -1.17 -15.11
CA VAL A 345 10.54 -1.23 -16.52
C VAL A 345 11.09 -0.05 -17.31
N ASP A 346 11.03 1.16 -16.76
CA ASP A 346 11.51 2.38 -17.42
C ASP A 346 13.03 2.45 -17.57
N PHE A 347 13.77 1.72 -16.71
CA PHE A 347 15.21 1.49 -16.87
C PHE A 347 15.55 0.23 -17.67
N GLU A 348 14.55 -0.42 -18.27
CA GLU A 348 14.70 -1.61 -19.12
C GLU A 348 15.30 -2.83 -18.41
N LEU A 349 15.32 -2.86 -17.07
CA LEU A 349 15.70 -4.06 -16.32
C LEU A 349 14.67 -5.16 -16.56
N LEU A 350 13.38 -4.79 -16.56
CA LEU A 350 12.27 -5.65 -16.95
C LEU A 350 11.71 -5.17 -18.28
N GLN A 351 11.77 -6.01 -19.31
CA GLN A 351 11.23 -5.71 -20.64
C GLN A 351 10.17 -6.73 -20.99
N LEU A 352 8.97 -6.30 -21.39
CA LEU A 352 7.94 -7.22 -21.86
C LEU A 352 8.48 -8.03 -23.06
N LYS A 353 8.25 -9.33 -23.05
CA LYS A 353 8.48 -10.14 -24.26
C LYS A 353 7.57 -9.64 -25.39
N GLU A 354 8.03 -9.76 -26.62
CA GLU A 354 7.39 -9.14 -27.79
C GLU A 354 5.92 -9.56 -27.94
N GLU A 355 5.62 -10.83 -27.71
CA GLU A 355 4.26 -11.38 -27.76
C GLU A 355 3.35 -10.84 -26.65
N ILE A 356 3.91 -10.50 -25.49
CA ILE A 356 3.17 -9.94 -24.36
C ILE A 356 2.94 -8.45 -24.60
N LEU A 357 3.97 -7.72 -25.06
CA LEU A 357 3.86 -6.31 -25.44
C LEU A 357 2.78 -6.11 -26.50
N SER A 358 2.79 -6.91 -27.58
CA SER A 358 1.78 -6.83 -28.64
C SER A 358 0.36 -7.03 -28.08
N LYS A 359 0.15 -8.07 -27.27
CA LYS A 359 -1.17 -8.34 -26.64
C LYS A 359 -1.65 -7.19 -25.78
N GLY A 360 -0.76 -6.59 -24.97
CA GLY A 360 -1.11 -5.46 -24.12
C GLY A 360 -1.46 -4.19 -24.91
N LEU A 361 -0.77 -3.94 -26.02
CA LEU A 361 -1.05 -2.81 -26.91
C LEU A 361 -2.37 -3.01 -27.66
N ASP A 362 -2.64 -4.23 -28.13
CA ASP A 362 -3.90 -4.58 -28.78
C ASP A 362 -5.09 -4.38 -27.82
N PHE A 363 -4.97 -4.87 -26.58
CA PHE A 363 -6.00 -4.68 -25.56
C PHE A 363 -6.18 -3.21 -25.18
N SER A 364 -5.09 -2.45 -25.04
CA SER A 364 -5.13 -1.00 -24.79
C SER A 364 -5.94 -0.26 -25.88
N ALA A 365 -5.74 -0.62 -27.14
CA ALA A 365 -6.49 -0.06 -28.26
C ALA A 365 -7.98 -0.46 -28.23
N GLU A 366 -8.29 -1.70 -27.83
CA GLU A 366 -9.67 -2.20 -27.68
C GLU A 366 -10.45 -1.45 -26.61
N VAL A 367 -9.87 -1.23 -25.42
CA VAL A 367 -10.55 -0.57 -24.29
C VAL A 367 -10.48 0.96 -24.35
N GLY A 368 -9.87 1.53 -25.39
CA GLY A 368 -9.75 2.98 -25.56
C GLY A 368 -8.79 3.65 -24.56
N PHE A 369 -7.82 2.90 -24.03
CA PHE A 369 -6.72 3.42 -23.22
C PHE A 369 -5.67 4.09 -24.12
N ASN A 370 -4.53 4.50 -23.54
CA ASN A 370 -3.43 5.07 -24.30
C ASN A 370 -2.80 4.00 -25.22
N ARG A 371 -3.05 4.11 -26.54
CA ARG A 371 -2.55 3.17 -27.57
C ARG A 371 -1.04 2.93 -27.56
N GLY A 372 -0.25 3.83 -26.96
CA GLY A 372 1.20 3.67 -26.83
C GLY A 372 1.68 2.91 -25.59
N ILE A 373 0.76 2.54 -24.68
CA ILE A 373 1.10 1.90 -23.41
C ILE A 373 0.36 0.55 -23.31
N PRO A 374 1.07 -0.57 -23.09
CA PRO A 374 0.43 -1.86 -22.94
C PRO A 374 -0.47 -1.88 -21.69
N THR A 375 -1.69 -2.37 -21.85
CA THR A 375 -2.69 -2.44 -20.78
C THR A 375 -3.04 -3.90 -20.50
N PHE A 376 -3.22 -4.24 -19.23
CA PHE A 376 -3.61 -5.59 -18.79
C PHE A 376 -4.59 -5.53 -17.62
N LYS A 377 -5.28 -6.64 -17.36
CA LYS A 377 -6.17 -6.80 -16.19
C LYS A 377 -5.37 -7.21 -14.94
N PRO A 378 -5.87 -6.93 -13.73
CA PRO A 378 -5.23 -7.33 -12.49
C PRO A 378 -4.87 -8.81 -12.36
N ASP A 379 -5.68 -9.69 -12.93
CA ASP A 379 -5.53 -11.14 -12.89
C ASP A 379 -4.67 -11.70 -14.03
N ASP A 380 -4.23 -10.86 -14.97
CA ASP A 380 -3.31 -11.29 -16.01
C ASP A 380 -1.94 -11.65 -15.40
N ASP A 381 -1.40 -12.79 -15.81
CA ASP A 381 -0.14 -13.35 -15.28
C ASP A 381 1.04 -12.37 -15.40
N VAL A 382 1.06 -11.49 -16.41
CA VAL A 382 2.07 -10.43 -16.56
C VAL A 382 2.02 -9.39 -15.44
N ILE A 383 0.83 -9.02 -14.96
CA ILE A 383 0.67 -8.09 -13.84
C ILE A 383 1.09 -8.78 -12.53
N VAL A 384 0.64 -10.02 -12.33
CA VAL A 384 1.02 -10.81 -11.14
C VAL A 384 2.53 -11.04 -11.09
N GLU A 385 3.16 -11.39 -12.21
CA GLU A 385 4.61 -11.56 -12.31
C GLU A 385 5.36 -10.24 -12.08
N TRP A 386 4.89 -9.13 -12.65
CA TRP A 386 5.51 -7.82 -12.45
C TRP A 386 5.49 -7.39 -10.98
N ARG A 387 4.36 -7.60 -10.30
CA ARG A 387 4.21 -7.33 -8.86
C ARG A 387 5.14 -8.21 -8.03
N SER A 388 5.22 -9.50 -8.37
CA SER A 388 6.15 -10.44 -7.74
C SER A 388 7.61 -10.02 -7.92
N CYS A 389 7.98 -9.61 -9.15
CA CYS A 389 9.31 -9.08 -9.45
C CYS A 389 9.62 -7.82 -8.66
N THR A 390 8.64 -6.92 -8.51
CA THR A 390 8.82 -5.66 -7.78
C THR A 390 9.21 -5.89 -6.32
N ILE A 391 8.55 -6.84 -5.62
CA ILE A 391 8.93 -7.22 -4.25
C ILE A 391 10.38 -7.70 -4.20
N CYS A 392 10.73 -8.67 -5.06
CA CYS A 392 12.08 -9.24 -5.08
C CYS A 392 13.16 -8.20 -5.44
N LEU A 393 12.87 -7.31 -6.39
CA LEU A 393 13.82 -6.30 -6.84
C LEU A 393 14.01 -5.18 -5.81
N LEU A 394 12.99 -4.82 -5.03
CA LEU A 394 13.15 -3.89 -3.91
C LEU A 394 13.99 -4.48 -2.78
N ASP A 395 13.79 -5.76 -2.44
CA ASP A 395 14.63 -6.48 -1.48
C ASP A 395 16.08 -6.61 -1.98
N MET A 396 16.31 -6.70 -3.30
CA MET A 396 17.65 -6.64 -3.91
C MET A 396 18.25 -5.21 -3.91
N LEU A 397 17.42 -4.18 -4.11
CA LEU A 397 17.85 -2.81 -4.28
C LEU A 397 18.34 -2.18 -2.97
N LEU A 398 17.64 -2.43 -1.86
CA LEU A 398 17.95 -1.85 -0.55
C LEU A 398 19.41 -2.03 -0.11
N PRO A 399 19.97 -3.26 -0.03
CA PRO A 399 21.35 -3.44 0.40
C PRO A 399 22.34 -2.76 -0.56
N LEU A 400 22.07 -2.74 -1.87
CA LEU A 400 22.92 -2.09 -2.86
C LEU A 400 22.92 -0.56 -2.72
N VAL A 401 21.77 0.03 -2.40
CA VAL A 401 21.65 1.48 -2.11
C VAL A 401 22.43 1.83 -0.83
N ASN A 402 22.26 1.05 0.24
CA ASN A 402 22.99 1.26 1.49
C ASN A 402 24.51 1.11 1.31
N GLU A 403 24.95 0.11 0.54
CA GLU A 403 26.36 -0.11 0.21
C GLU A 403 26.91 1.05 -0.62
N LYS A 404 26.19 1.48 -1.66
CA LYS A 404 26.61 2.60 -2.53
C LYS A 404 26.72 3.91 -1.77
N MET A 405 25.85 4.14 -0.78
CA MET A 405 25.88 5.30 0.09
C MET A 405 26.91 5.19 1.23
N GLY A 406 27.53 4.02 1.43
CA GLY A 406 28.53 3.79 2.47
C GLY A 406 27.94 3.78 3.89
N ILE A 407 26.67 3.41 4.05
CA ILE A 407 25.92 3.48 5.31
C ILE A 407 25.53 2.11 5.88
N THR A 408 25.85 1.01 5.20
CA THR A 408 25.58 -0.36 5.67
C THR A 408 26.17 -0.61 7.06
N GLY A 409 25.37 -1.16 7.97
CA GLY A 409 25.76 -1.46 9.36
C GLY A 409 25.97 -0.23 10.24
N THR A 410 25.65 0.97 9.75
CA THR A 410 25.73 2.21 10.53
C THR A 410 24.35 2.60 11.07
N LYS A 411 24.29 3.53 12.02
CA LYS A 411 23.02 4.10 12.50
C LYS A 411 22.22 4.85 11.41
N TYR A 412 22.83 5.11 10.26
CA TYR A 412 22.21 5.81 9.13
C TYR A 412 21.71 4.84 8.05
N GLU A 413 21.88 3.53 8.24
CA GLU A 413 21.41 2.52 7.30
C GLU A 413 19.91 2.69 7.03
N LEU A 414 19.53 2.80 5.76
CA LEU A 414 18.13 2.94 5.40
C LEU A 414 17.41 1.63 5.63
N SER A 415 16.24 1.71 6.24
CA SER A 415 15.25 0.64 6.21
C SER A 415 14.52 0.61 4.87
N LEU A 416 13.88 -0.53 4.55
CA LEU A 416 13.08 -0.69 3.33
C LEU A 416 12.03 0.43 3.14
N PRO A 417 11.18 0.78 4.13
CA PRO A 417 10.21 1.85 3.94
C PRO A 417 10.86 3.23 3.73
N GLN A 418 12.03 3.50 4.32
CA GLN A 418 12.75 4.76 4.07
C GLN A 418 13.30 4.82 2.65
N MET A 419 13.88 3.72 2.14
CA MET A 419 14.34 3.62 0.76
C MET A 419 13.16 3.72 -0.23
N ILE A 420 11.98 3.22 0.12
CA ILE A 420 10.77 3.41 -0.71
C ILE A 420 10.40 4.89 -0.74
N GLU A 421 10.23 5.52 0.42
CA GLU A 421 9.79 6.92 0.54
C GLU A 421 10.72 7.91 -0.15
N ALA A 422 12.01 7.88 0.19
CA ALA A 422 12.99 8.82 -0.33
C ALA A 422 13.58 8.39 -1.68
N GLY A 423 13.53 7.09 -2.00
CA GLY A 423 14.25 6.49 -3.11
C GLY A 423 13.33 5.96 -4.21
N SER A 424 13.01 4.67 -4.17
CA SER A 424 12.43 3.95 -5.32
C SER A 424 11.11 4.53 -5.80
N TRP A 425 10.23 4.94 -4.88
CA TRP A 425 8.91 5.47 -5.23
C TRP A 425 9.00 6.85 -5.88
N LYS A 426 9.83 7.75 -5.32
CA LYS A 426 10.13 9.06 -5.92
C LYS A 426 10.84 8.92 -7.26
N SER A 427 11.82 8.02 -7.33
CA SER A 427 12.59 7.71 -8.54
C SER A 427 11.69 7.23 -9.67
N GLY A 428 10.76 6.31 -9.37
CA GLY A 428 9.75 5.82 -10.29
C GLY A 428 8.90 6.95 -10.89
N ARG A 429 8.48 7.93 -10.08
CA ARG A 429 7.74 9.10 -10.58
C ARG A 429 8.59 9.99 -11.48
N PHE A 430 9.84 10.23 -11.11
CA PHE A 430 10.73 11.10 -11.88
C PHE A 430 11.09 10.51 -13.23
N ILE A 431 11.40 9.21 -13.28
CA ILE A 431 11.69 8.54 -14.55
C ILE A 431 10.43 8.45 -15.43
N ALA A 432 9.26 8.16 -14.84
CA ALA A 432 8.02 8.10 -15.59
C ALA A 432 7.67 9.42 -16.30
N LYS A 433 7.91 10.56 -15.65
CA LYS A 433 7.74 11.89 -16.25
C LYS A 433 8.72 12.21 -17.39
N LYS A 434 9.85 11.51 -17.49
CA LYS A 434 10.78 11.67 -18.62
C LYS A 434 10.26 10.97 -19.88
N PHE A 435 9.45 9.92 -19.72
CA PHE A 435 8.93 9.12 -20.83
C PHE A 435 7.47 9.44 -21.18
N ARG A 436 6.68 9.97 -20.22
CA ARG A 436 5.25 10.25 -20.39
C ARG A 436 4.89 11.57 -19.75
N ASP A 437 4.24 12.46 -20.51
CA ASP A 437 3.86 13.81 -20.06
C ASP A 437 3.01 13.81 -18.78
N ASN A 438 2.13 12.82 -18.65
CA ASN A 438 1.26 12.66 -17.48
C ASN A 438 1.93 11.96 -16.28
N GLY A 439 3.19 11.51 -16.42
CA GLY A 439 3.91 10.72 -15.43
C GLY A 439 3.25 9.38 -15.09
N GLY A 440 2.47 8.83 -16.02
CA GLY A 440 1.77 7.55 -15.88
C GLY A 440 2.70 6.33 -15.89
N PRO A 441 2.18 5.14 -15.62
CA PRO A 441 2.98 3.93 -15.54
C PRO A 441 3.44 3.45 -16.94
N PRO A 442 4.52 2.66 -17.03
CA PRO A 442 4.94 2.00 -18.27
C PRO A 442 4.04 0.84 -18.71
N ILE A 443 3.23 0.32 -17.79
CA ILE A 443 2.24 -0.73 -18.02
C ILE A 443 0.97 -0.28 -17.31
N GLU A 444 -0.13 -0.15 -18.05
CA GLU A 444 -1.42 0.31 -17.53
C GLU A 444 -2.23 -0.86 -16.98
N LEU A 445 -2.98 -0.57 -15.92
CA LEU A 445 -3.86 -1.54 -15.28
C LEU A 445 -5.31 -1.19 -15.61
N TYR A 446 -6.01 -2.08 -16.30
CA TYR A 446 -7.45 -2.00 -16.51
C TYR A 446 -8.17 -2.52 -15.27
N ALA A 447 -8.32 -1.66 -14.27
CA ALA A 447 -9.02 -1.95 -13.02
C ALA A 447 -10.23 -1.04 -12.83
N ASP A 448 -11.25 -1.55 -12.15
CA ASP A 448 -12.47 -0.85 -11.73
C ASP A 448 -12.29 -0.06 -10.41
N GLY A 449 -11.05 0.08 -9.93
CA GLY A 449 -10.72 0.70 -8.66
C GLY A 449 -10.91 -0.23 -7.44
N THR A 450 -11.04 -1.54 -7.63
CA THR A 450 -11.04 -2.53 -6.53
C THR A 450 -9.67 -3.18 -6.29
N VAL A 451 -8.70 -2.97 -7.19
CA VAL A 451 -7.33 -3.48 -7.07
C VAL A 451 -6.36 -2.30 -6.99
N PHE A 452 -5.49 -2.30 -5.97
CA PHE A 452 -4.75 -1.15 -5.44
C PHE A 452 -3.24 -1.18 -5.70
#